data_AF-A0A7S1R4A7-F1
#
_entry.id   AF-A0A7S1R4A7-F1
#
_cell.length_a   1.000
_cell.length_b   1.000
_cell.length_c   1.000
_cell.angle_alpha   90.00
_cell.angle_beta   90.00
_cell.angle_gamma   90.00
#
_symmetry.space_group_name_H-M   'P 1'
#
loop_
_entity.id
_entity.type
_entity.pdbx_description
1 polymer ?
#
loop_
_entity_poly.entity_id
_entity_poly.type
_entity_poly.pdbx_seq_one_letter_code
_entity_poly.pdbx_strand_id
1 'polypeptide(L)'
;ARGSASLELLSGDVVLMQEEQQGIIARVCSAVGQGTLLAWGVSLETGKEHEPDIKELLHEMTTTDTAFIVFETRGGRDCALTASKKKALGLWGAVLKLQATTHEPESVFWEEFAVSQTEHLLREVKAFVYTVTCSILWTVILYLPYAHYMASFSYANGDEPGELSEGLFTGIVCAGNLFICMVASIFIRQAGFRFVDDEERRYAALYTFALLLNLCLDMCLTAFLSYRQMVGVGVHTADGRLLKDLTSYQQIFESYPMQKSLGKLLFAYCWPATFLLPFLGEALAMSALPVHIGCLFVRSDQRLKGKLAEQALALSVFEQTRYGDLMFNIIVACLIPYIAPAYVLLTFGALLFSHILIYLYDQWKVLRGVVRFWYSGISVCQYGQKLFAIPTGMLLAALVFKLNQRSGRAGELGSGALQGYALAAAMACALFGHLVVHLLLLELVIPRLAWHVPDDIGHERYEDCARRTPCTWFSSNPVHCLRSKHVFQDKPPQRFYVVGKEHLMEVNPAIGANYDPAARGR
;
A
#
# COMPACT_ATOMS: atom_id res chain seq x y z
N ALA A 1 -37.09 12.32 62.22
CA ALA A 1 -36.69 10.91 62.00
C ALA A 1 -37.19 10.29 60.67
N ARG A 2 -37.52 11.08 59.63
CA ARG A 2 -37.88 10.56 58.28
C ARG A 2 -36.90 10.97 57.16
N GLY A 3 -35.75 11.55 57.50
CA GLY A 3 -34.76 12.05 56.53
C GLY A 3 -33.48 11.23 56.40
N SER A 4 -33.21 10.28 57.29
CA SER A 4 -31.97 9.48 57.26
C SER A 4 -32.08 8.19 56.46
N ALA A 5 -33.28 7.62 56.31
CA ALA A 5 -33.49 6.38 55.55
C ALA A 5 -33.37 6.58 54.03
N SER A 6 -33.59 7.81 53.54
CA SER A 6 -33.54 8.12 52.11
C SER A 6 -32.11 8.22 51.55
N LEU A 7 -31.13 8.49 52.41
CA LEU A 7 -29.73 8.70 52.02
C LEU A 7 -28.94 7.38 51.92
N GLU A 8 -29.32 6.35 52.68
CA GLU A 8 -28.74 5.01 52.57
C GLU A 8 -29.25 4.23 51.35
N LEU A 9 -30.50 4.46 50.92
CA LEU A 9 -31.03 3.90 49.68
C LEU A 9 -30.34 4.50 48.44
N LEU A 10 -30.06 5.80 48.45
CA LEU A 10 -29.36 6.46 47.34
C LEU A 10 -27.87 6.09 47.24
N SER A 11 -27.21 5.69 48.34
CA SER A 11 -25.79 5.29 48.28
C SER A 11 -25.62 3.86 47.72
N GLY A 12 -26.56 2.95 47.99
CA GLY A 12 -26.55 1.60 47.44
C GLY A 12 -26.73 1.56 45.92
N ASP A 13 -27.67 2.34 45.40
CA ASP A 13 -27.94 2.41 43.95
C ASP A 13 -26.76 3.00 43.16
N VAL A 14 -26.02 3.95 43.75
CA VAL A 14 -24.81 4.53 43.13
C VAL A 14 -23.66 3.53 43.06
N VAL A 15 -23.48 2.69 44.09
CA VAL A 15 -22.44 1.64 44.09
C VAL A 15 -22.76 0.57 43.05
N LEU A 16 -24.02 0.12 42.96
CA LEU A 16 -24.44 -0.86 41.94
C LEU A 16 -24.28 -0.32 40.51
N MET A 17 -24.64 0.94 40.26
CA MET A 17 -24.39 1.57 38.95
C MET A 17 -22.90 1.65 38.62
N GLN A 18 -22.05 1.92 39.61
CA GLN A 18 -20.61 2.04 39.41
C GLN A 18 -19.96 0.67 39.12
N GLU A 19 -20.40 -0.41 39.78
CA GLU A 19 -19.97 -1.78 39.49
C GLU A 19 -20.44 -2.25 38.11
N GLU A 20 -21.68 -1.94 37.71
CA GLU A 20 -22.20 -2.28 36.39
C GLU A 20 -21.47 -1.52 35.28
N GLN A 21 -21.22 -0.21 35.45
CA GLN A 21 -20.43 0.58 34.52
C GLN A 21 -18.99 0.08 34.40
N GLN A 22 -18.35 -0.30 35.52
CA GLN A 22 -17.02 -0.91 35.49
C GLN A 22 -17.03 -2.25 34.75
N GLY A 23 -18.07 -3.06 34.94
CA GLY A 23 -18.28 -4.32 34.21
C GLY A 23 -18.44 -4.11 32.70
N ILE A 24 -19.23 -3.12 32.27
CA ILE A 24 -19.45 -2.79 30.85
C ILE A 24 -18.14 -2.28 30.22
N ILE A 25 -17.45 -1.34 30.86
CA ILE A 25 -16.18 -0.79 30.37
C ILE A 25 -15.14 -1.92 30.24
N ALA A 26 -15.03 -2.80 31.24
CA ALA A 26 -14.11 -3.93 31.19
C ALA A 26 -14.42 -4.88 30.03
N ARG A 27 -15.71 -5.18 29.76
CA ARG A 27 -16.13 -6.01 28.62
C ARG A 27 -15.79 -5.35 27.28
N VAL A 28 -16.04 -4.05 27.13
CA VAL A 28 -15.72 -3.30 25.91
C VAL A 28 -14.21 -3.26 25.68
N CYS A 29 -13.43 -2.92 26.71
CA CYS A 29 -11.97 -2.93 26.63
C CYS A 29 -11.42 -4.32 26.29
N SER A 30 -11.98 -5.38 26.87
CA SER A 30 -11.61 -6.76 26.56
C SER A 30 -11.94 -7.13 25.11
N ALA A 31 -13.11 -6.75 24.61
CA ALA A 31 -13.52 -7.01 23.23
C ALA A 31 -12.66 -6.25 22.22
N VAL A 32 -12.38 -4.97 22.49
CA VAL A 32 -11.47 -4.15 21.68
C VAL A 32 -10.06 -4.74 21.71
N GLY A 33 -9.57 -5.14 22.89
CA GLY A 33 -8.26 -5.76 23.05
C GLY A 33 -8.14 -7.08 22.28
N GLN A 34 -9.14 -7.95 22.38
CA GLN A 34 -9.15 -9.22 21.65
C GLN A 34 -9.25 -9.01 20.13
N GLY A 35 -10.09 -8.06 19.68
CA GLY A 35 -10.17 -7.71 18.25
C GLY A 35 -8.86 -7.14 17.72
N THR A 36 -8.16 -6.34 18.52
CA THR A 36 -6.84 -5.78 18.16
C THR A 36 -5.78 -6.88 18.07
N LEU A 37 -5.72 -7.77 19.07
CA LEU A 37 -4.80 -8.91 19.08
C LEU A 37 -5.06 -9.85 17.89
N LEU A 38 -6.33 -10.13 17.60
CA LEU A 38 -6.72 -10.95 16.45
C LEU A 38 -6.30 -10.29 15.12
N ALA A 39 -6.48 -8.97 15.00
CA ALA A 39 -6.02 -8.22 13.84
C ALA A 39 -4.49 -8.24 13.68
N TRP A 40 -3.75 -8.47 14.76
CA TRP A 40 -2.29 -8.69 14.76
C TRP A 40 -1.90 -10.17 14.62
N GLY A 41 -2.86 -11.07 14.37
CA GLY A 41 -2.60 -12.51 14.27
C GLY A 41 -2.27 -13.18 15.61
N VAL A 42 -2.55 -12.52 16.74
CA VAL A 42 -2.37 -13.06 18.08
C VAL A 42 -3.69 -13.69 18.54
N SER A 43 -3.81 -15.00 18.33
CA SER A 43 -4.93 -15.77 18.86
C SER A 43 -4.65 -16.16 20.31
N LEU A 44 -5.49 -15.69 21.24
CA LEU A 44 -5.49 -16.19 22.61
C LEU A 44 -6.21 -17.53 22.60
N GLU A 45 -5.48 -18.62 22.84
CA GLU A 45 -6.07 -19.96 22.95
C GLU A 45 -7.14 -19.97 24.05
N THR A 46 -8.41 -20.01 23.66
CA THR A 46 -9.55 -20.06 24.58
C THR A 46 -9.84 -21.52 24.93
N GLY A 47 -8.97 -22.10 25.78
CA GLY A 47 -9.21 -23.39 26.41
C GLY A 47 -8.63 -24.60 25.68
N LYS A 48 -8.62 -25.74 26.39
CA LYS A 48 -8.18 -27.04 25.89
C LYS A 48 -9.24 -27.58 24.93
N GLU A 49 -9.29 -27.08 23.70
CA GLU A 49 -9.95 -27.83 22.64
C GLU A 49 -9.23 -29.18 22.49
N HIS A 50 -10.01 -30.23 22.24
CA HIS A 50 -9.46 -31.55 21.99
C HIS A 50 -8.62 -31.46 20.71
N GLU A 51 -7.29 -31.44 20.84
CA GLU A 51 -6.40 -31.44 19.68
C GLU A 51 -6.72 -32.69 18.86
N PRO A 52 -7.28 -32.53 17.64
CA PRO A 52 -7.53 -33.67 16.77
C PRO A 52 -6.21 -34.39 16.49
N ASP A 53 -6.28 -35.71 16.22
CA ASP A 53 -5.07 -36.44 15.83
C ASP A 53 -4.51 -35.83 14.54
N ILE A 54 -3.41 -35.09 14.67
CA ILE A 54 -2.74 -34.41 13.57
C ILE A 54 -2.46 -35.39 12.42
N LYS A 55 -2.19 -36.66 12.75
CA LYS A 55 -1.93 -37.69 11.74
C LYS A 55 -3.18 -37.96 10.90
N GLU A 56 -4.35 -38.05 11.53
CA GLU A 56 -5.64 -38.22 10.85
C GLU A 56 -5.93 -37.02 9.94
N LEU A 57 -5.78 -35.80 10.47
CA LEU A 57 -5.93 -34.58 9.67
C LEU A 57 -5.03 -34.58 8.43
N LEU A 58 -3.74 -34.90 8.58
CA LEU A 58 -2.78 -34.93 7.47
C LEU A 58 -3.12 -35.98 6.40
N HIS A 59 -3.80 -37.07 6.78
CA HIS A 59 -4.30 -38.10 5.87
C HIS A 59 -5.57 -37.67 5.13
N GLU A 60 -6.43 -36.87 5.77
CA GLU A 60 -7.66 -36.33 5.18
C GLU A 60 -7.39 -35.13 4.25
N MET A 61 -6.22 -34.48 4.36
CA MET A 61 -5.87 -33.34 3.51
C MET A 61 -5.87 -33.70 2.02
N THR A 62 -6.63 -32.93 1.25
CA THR A 62 -6.60 -32.97 -0.21
C THR A 62 -5.40 -32.21 -0.77
N THR A 63 -4.80 -32.73 -1.85
CA THR A 63 -3.73 -32.03 -2.57
C THR A 63 -4.28 -30.96 -3.49
N THR A 64 -3.54 -29.86 -3.65
CA THR A 64 -3.86 -28.80 -4.61
C THR A 64 -3.39 -29.15 -6.02
N ASP A 65 -3.66 -28.26 -6.98
CA ASP A 65 -3.24 -28.39 -8.39
C ASP A 65 -1.75 -28.04 -8.64
N THR A 66 -1.03 -27.62 -7.59
CA THR A 66 0.32 -27.05 -7.71
C THR A 66 1.29 -27.82 -6.82
N ALA A 67 2.47 -28.14 -7.37
CA ALA A 67 3.57 -28.76 -6.64
C ALA A 67 4.89 -28.06 -6.92
N PHE A 68 5.76 -27.98 -5.92
CA PHE A 68 7.10 -27.43 -6.04
C PHE A 68 8.11 -28.57 -6.17
N ILE A 69 8.95 -28.50 -7.20
CA ILE A 69 10.01 -29.47 -7.46
C ILE A 69 11.35 -28.75 -7.26
N VAL A 70 12.12 -29.23 -6.28
CA VAL A 70 13.46 -28.72 -5.99
C VAL A 70 14.48 -29.60 -6.71
N PHE A 71 15.32 -28.98 -7.54
CA PHE A 71 16.39 -29.65 -8.25
C PHE A 71 17.70 -29.50 -7.49
N GLU A 72 18.61 -30.45 -7.69
CA GLU A 72 19.94 -30.39 -7.08
C GLU A 72 20.73 -29.19 -7.56
N THR A 73 20.62 -28.80 -8.83
CA THR A 73 21.30 -27.63 -9.38
C THR A 73 20.35 -26.84 -10.27
N ARG A 74 20.66 -25.55 -10.46
CA ARG A 74 19.94 -24.69 -11.40
C ARG A 74 20.01 -25.23 -12.84
N GLY A 75 21.18 -25.74 -13.25
CA GLY A 75 21.33 -26.41 -14.55
C GLY A 75 20.39 -27.61 -14.71
N GLY A 76 20.21 -28.43 -13.65
CA GLY A 76 19.26 -29.54 -13.65
C GLY A 76 17.81 -29.09 -13.86
N ARG A 77 17.39 -28.02 -13.17
CA ARG A 77 16.07 -27.39 -13.36
C ARG A 77 15.88 -26.91 -14.80
N ASP A 78 16.85 -26.20 -15.35
CA ASP A 78 16.73 -25.58 -16.68
C ASP A 78 16.72 -26.65 -17.80
N CYS A 79 17.49 -27.72 -17.63
CA CYS A 79 17.41 -28.91 -18.47
C CYS A 79 16.03 -29.57 -18.42
N ALA A 80 15.45 -29.72 -17.22
CA ALA A 80 14.10 -30.29 -17.05
C ALA A 80 13.01 -29.41 -17.68
N LEU A 81 13.11 -28.08 -17.55
CA LEU A 81 12.21 -27.12 -18.21
C LEU A 81 12.33 -27.16 -19.73
N THR A 82 13.54 -27.33 -20.26
CA THR A 82 13.77 -27.46 -21.69
C THR A 82 13.21 -28.78 -22.23
N ALA A 83 13.36 -29.87 -21.46
CA ALA A 83 12.81 -31.18 -21.80
C ALA A 83 11.27 -31.20 -21.76
N SER A 84 10.64 -30.56 -20.77
CA SER A 84 9.18 -30.51 -20.63
C SER A 84 8.49 -29.75 -21.77
N LYS A 85 9.17 -28.75 -22.37
CA LYS A 85 8.69 -28.07 -23.58
C LYS A 85 8.66 -28.98 -24.81
N LYS A 86 9.54 -29.98 -24.87
CA LYS A 86 9.61 -30.95 -25.98
C LYS A 86 8.64 -32.10 -25.80
N LYS A 87 8.41 -32.52 -24.55
CA LYS A 87 7.54 -33.64 -24.21
C LYS A 87 6.71 -33.31 -22.98
N ALA A 88 5.38 -33.32 -23.14
CA ALA A 88 4.44 -33.16 -22.04
C ALA A 88 4.73 -34.19 -20.92
N LEU A 89 4.77 -33.71 -19.68
CA LEU A 89 4.96 -34.55 -18.50
C LEU A 89 3.60 -35.12 -18.09
N GLY A 90 3.42 -36.43 -18.21
CA GLY A 90 2.22 -37.11 -17.74
C GLY A 90 2.41 -37.65 -16.33
N LEU A 91 1.52 -37.31 -15.40
CA LEU A 91 1.46 -37.91 -14.08
C LEU A 91 0.00 -38.29 -13.78
N TRP A 92 -0.25 -39.58 -13.53
CA TRP A 92 -1.59 -40.12 -13.24
C TRP A 92 -2.66 -39.72 -14.26
N GLY A 93 -2.29 -39.68 -15.54
CA GLY A 93 -3.19 -39.28 -16.63
C GLY A 93 -3.39 -37.76 -16.81
N ALA A 94 -2.88 -36.94 -15.89
CA ALA A 94 -2.85 -35.49 -16.02
C ALA A 94 -1.59 -35.02 -16.77
N VAL A 95 -1.74 -33.93 -17.54
CA VAL A 95 -0.61 -33.26 -18.19
C VAL A 95 -0.12 -32.13 -17.30
N LEU A 96 1.11 -32.24 -16.83
CA LEU A 96 1.75 -31.26 -15.96
C LEU A 96 2.41 -30.14 -16.79
N LYS A 97 2.27 -28.92 -16.30
CA LYS A 97 3.00 -27.75 -16.80
C LYS A 97 4.13 -27.42 -15.84
N LEU A 98 5.37 -27.63 -16.28
CA LEU A 98 6.55 -27.24 -15.51
C LEU A 98 6.90 -25.78 -15.82
N GLN A 99 7.03 -24.95 -14.77
CA GLN A 99 7.41 -23.54 -14.86
C GLN A 99 8.50 -23.24 -13.83
N ALA A 100 9.49 -22.42 -14.21
CA ALA A 100 10.45 -21.89 -13.25
C ALA A 100 9.73 -20.93 -12.30
N THR A 101 9.83 -21.17 -10.99
CA THR A 101 9.43 -20.18 -9.99
C THR A 101 10.44 -19.03 -9.97
N THR A 102 9.95 -17.81 -9.93
CA THR A 102 10.73 -16.58 -9.68
C THR A 102 10.62 -16.13 -8.22
N HIS A 103 9.80 -16.82 -7.44
CA HIS A 103 9.54 -16.51 -6.05
C HIS A 103 10.40 -17.38 -5.14
N GLU A 104 10.79 -16.85 -3.99
CA GLU A 104 11.53 -17.56 -2.95
C GLU A 104 10.56 -18.14 -1.91
N PRO A 105 10.94 -19.21 -1.18
CA PRO A 105 10.05 -19.87 -0.22
C PRO A 105 9.59 -18.95 0.93
N GLU A 106 10.37 -17.93 1.29
CA GLU A 106 9.98 -16.92 2.30
C GLU A 106 8.77 -16.07 1.86
N SER A 107 8.49 -15.99 0.56
CA SER A 107 7.41 -15.16 0.01
C SER A 107 6.08 -15.90 -0.16
N VAL A 108 5.99 -17.18 0.20
CA VAL A 108 4.88 -18.06 -0.14
C VAL A 108 3.79 -18.04 0.94
N PHE A 109 2.55 -17.78 0.53
CA PHE A 109 1.37 -17.97 1.37
C PHE A 109 0.76 -19.35 1.09
N TRP A 110 1.14 -20.35 1.90
CA TRP A 110 0.79 -21.76 1.66
C TRP A 110 -0.73 -22.02 1.76
N GLU A 111 -1.40 -21.28 2.63
CA GLU A 111 -2.85 -21.30 2.85
C GLU A 111 -3.64 -20.89 1.61
N GLU A 112 -3.09 -19.96 0.81
CA GLU A 112 -3.77 -19.42 -0.38
C GLU A 112 -3.69 -20.33 -1.61
N PHE A 113 -2.93 -21.45 -1.54
CA PHE A 113 -2.97 -22.47 -2.58
C PHE A 113 -4.27 -23.26 -2.62
N ALA A 114 -5.06 -23.23 -1.54
CA ALA A 114 -6.41 -23.80 -1.53
C ALA A 114 -7.41 -22.98 -2.36
N VAL A 115 -7.10 -21.71 -2.64
CA VAL A 115 -7.99 -20.81 -3.39
C VAL A 115 -7.86 -21.07 -4.89
N SER A 116 -9.00 -21.31 -5.52
CA SER A 116 -9.08 -21.49 -6.98
C SER A 116 -8.79 -20.19 -7.72
N GLN A 117 -8.29 -20.27 -8.96
CA GLN A 117 -7.99 -19.08 -9.78
C GLN A 117 -9.23 -18.21 -10.03
N THR A 118 -10.40 -18.82 -10.22
CA THR A 118 -11.67 -18.11 -10.41
C THR A 118 -12.10 -17.36 -9.16
N GLU A 119 -11.92 -17.97 -7.99
CA GLU A 119 -12.21 -17.35 -6.71
C GLU A 119 -11.24 -16.20 -6.43
N HIS A 120 -9.94 -16.40 -6.68
CA HIS A 120 -8.92 -15.36 -6.58
C HIS A 120 -9.28 -14.13 -7.43
N LEU A 121 -9.60 -14.33 -8.71
CA LEU A 121 -10.02 -13.23 -9.60
C LEU A 121 -11.26 -12.50 -9.07
N LEU A 122 -12.25 -13.24 -8.56
CA LEU A 122 -13.45 -12.65 -7.97
C LEU A 122 -13.11 -11.82 -6.72
N ARG A 123 -12.21 -12.31 -5.86
CA ARG A 123 -11.76 -11.58 -4.67
C ARG A 123 -10.96 -10.32 -5.05
N GLU A 124 -10.11 -10.37 -6.08
CA GLU A 124 -9.39 -9.20 -6.61
C GLU A 124 -10.36 -8.13 -7.15
N VAL A 125 -11.38 -8.53 -7.93
CA VAL A 125 -12.41 -7.61 -8.42
C VAL A 125 -13.21 -7.00 -7.26
N LYS A 126 -13.57 -7.79 -6.25
CA LYS A 126 -14.22 -7.29 -5.03
C LYS A 126 -13.34 -6.26 -4.32
N ALA A 127 -12.05 -6.54 -4.16
CA ALA A 127 -11.11 -5.61 -3.54
C ALA A 127 -11.09 -4.26 -4.28
N PHE A 128 -10.99 -4.29 -5.62
CA PHE A 128 -11.04 -3.09 -6.44
C PHE A 128 -12.35 -2.30 -6.25
N VAL A 129 -13.50 -2.98 -6.34
CA VAL A 129 -14.83 -2.34 -6.19
C VAL A 129 -15.00 -1.73 -4.80
N TYR A 130 -14.57 -2.43 -3.74
CA TYR A 130 -14.67 -1.90 -2.38
C TYR A 130 -13.76 -0.71 -2.15
N THR A 131 -12.50 -0.74 -2.63
CA THR A 131 -11.61 0.42 -2.54
C THR A 131 -12.21 1.65 -3.25
N VAL A 132 -12.71 1.50 -4.48
CA VAL A 132 -13.37 2.60 -5.20
C VAL A 132 -14.61 3.11 -4.47
N THR A 133 -15.43 2.21 -3.93
CA THR A 133 -16.62 2.57 -3.16
C THR A 133 -16.25 3.36 -1.90
N CYS A 134 -15.22 2.92 -1.17
CA CYS A 134 -14.71 3.63 0.00
C CYS A 134 -14.15 5.01 -0.35
N SER A 135 -13.44 5.16 -1.48
CA SER A 135 -12.99 6.47 -1.98
C SER A 135 -14.17 7.40 -2.27
N ILE A 136 -15.20 6.93 -2.97
CA ILE A 136 -16.40 7.73 -3.27
C ILE A 136 -17.13 8.12 -1.97
N LEU A 137 -17.31 7.17 -1.05
CA LEU A 137 -17.95 7.42 0.24
C LEU A 137 -17.15 8.45 1.05
N TRP A 138 -15.82 8.37 1.06
CA TRP A 138 -14.96 9.36 1.70
C TRP A 138 -15.20 10.76 1.14
N THR A 139 -15.25 10.90 -0.20
CA THR A 139 -15.56 12.17 -0.86
C THR A 139 -16.94 12.69 -0.48
N VAL A 140 -17.97 11.84 -0.49
CA VAL A 140 -19.35 12.26 -0.18
C VAL A 140 -19.53 12.62 1.29
N ILE A 141 -18.94 11.86 2.21
CA ILE A 141 -19.17 12.01 3.66
C ILE A 141 -18.31 13.13 4.25
N LEU A 142 -17.08 13.34 3.76
CA LEU A 142 -16.14 14.29 4.37
C LEU A 142 -15.85 15.50 3.50
N TYR A 143 -15.56 15.29 2.21
CA TYR A 143 -15.23 16.41 1.32
C TYR A 143 -16.44 17.26 0.94
N LEU A 144 -17.59 16.65 0.65
CA LEU A 144 -18.78 17.40 0.24
C LEU A 144 -19.30 18.33 1.35
N PRO A 145 -19.37 17.93 2.64
CA PRO A 145 -19.69 18.86 3.73
C PRO A 145 -18.65 19.97 3.89
N TYR A 146 -17.36 19.65 3.75
CA TYR A 146 -16.31 20.68 3.77
C TYR A 146 -16.50 21.69 2.64
N ALA A 147 -16.77 21.22 1.41
CA ALA A 147 -17.03 22.11 0.28
C ALA A 147 -18.28 22.95 0.47
N HIS A 148 -19.33 22.39 1.07
CA HIS A 148 -20.54 23.14 1.41
C HIS A 148 -20.24 24.24 2.44
N TYR A 149 -19.46 23.91 3.48
CA TYR A 149 -18.99 24.89 4.46
C TYR A 149 -18.18 26.02 3.81
N MET A 150 -17.22 25.69 2.94
CA MET A 150 -16.44 26.68 2.21
C MET A 150 -17.30 27.54 1.28
N ALA A 151 -18.30 26.94 0.63
CA ALA A 151 -19.23 27.66 -0.24
C ALA A 151 -20.21 28.56 0.53
N SER A 152 -20.36 28.41 1.85
CA SER A 152 -21.28 29.19 2.68
C SER A 152 -20.76 30.60 3.04
N PHE A 153 -19.46 30.85 2.86
CA PHE A 153 -18.86 32.17 3.13
C PHE A 153 -19.31 33.22 2.10
N SER A 154 -19.68 34.40 2.59
CA SER A 154 -20.06 35.54 1.75
C SER A 154 -18.81 36.27 1.25
N TYR A 155 -18.18 35.71 0.22
CA TYR A 155 -17.00 36.30 -0.40
C TYR A 155 -17.23 37.73 -0.92
N ALA A 156 -18.47 38.10 -1.23
CA ALA A 156 -18.84 39.46 -1.65
C ALA A 156 -18.64 40.51 -0.54
N ASN A 157 -18.70 40.09 0.74
CA ASN A 157 -18.47 40.97 1.89
C ASN A 157 -17.01 40.98 2.38
N GLY A 158 -16.12 40.27 1.68
CA GLY A 158 -14.73 40.09 2.10
C GLY A 158 -14.53 39.02 3.18
N ASP A 159 -15.54 38.17 3.43
CA ASP A 159 -15.38 37.03 4.33
C ASP A 159 -14.46 36.00 3.67
N GLU A 160 -13.28 35.78 4.24
CA GLU A 160 -12.34 34.76 3.80
C GLU A 160 -12.22 33.61 4.81
N PRO A 161 -12.09 32.36 4.33
CA PRO A 161 -11.81 31.21 5.17
C PRO A 161 -10.52 31.45 5.98
N GLY A 162 -10.62 31.38 7.32
CA GLY A 162 -9.46 31.51 8.20
C GLY A 162 -8.52 30.31 8.16
N GLU A 163 -7.34 30.42 8.78
CA GLU A 163 -6.29 29.38 8.81
C GLU A 163 -6.79 28.02 9.29
N LEU A 164 -7.78 27.98 10.20
CA LEU A 164 -8.39 26.74 10.68
C LEU A 164 -9.01 25.91 9.54
N SER A 165 -9.62 26.56 8.55
CA SER A 165 -10.26 25.88 7.42
C SER A 165 -9.25 25.33 6.41
N GLU A 166 -8.10 26.01 6.23
CA GLU A 166 -6.96 25.49 5.46
C GLU A 166 -6.32 24.29 6.20
N GLY A 167 -6.22 24.36 7.52
CA GLY A 167 -5.77 23.26 8.38
C GLY A 167 -6.73 22.05 8.34
N LEU A 168 -8.04 22.29 8.34
CA LEU A 168 -9.05 21.24 8.22
C LEU A 168 -8.96 20.52 6.88
N PHE A 169 -8.78 21.26 5.78
CA PHE A 169 -8.56 20.67 4.45
C PHE A 169 -7.32 19.77 4.44
N THR A 170 -6.20 20.28 4.95
CA THR A 170 -4.95 19.52 5.09
C THR A 170 -5.15 18.23 5.89
N GLY A 171 -5.90 18.31 6.99
CA GLY A 171 -6.25 17.16 7.82
C GLY A 171 -7.11 16.13 7.09
N ILE A 172 -8.14 16.57 6.34
CA ILE A 172 -9.02 15.69 5.56
C ILE A 172 -8.23 14.97 4.46
N VAL A 173 -7.35 15.67 3.75
CA VAL A 173 -6.49 15.09 2.69
C VAL A 173 -5.56 14.03 3.30
N CYS A 174 -4.85 14.38 4.37
CA CYS A 174 -3.92 13.47 5.05
C CYS A 174 -4.64 12.22 5.59
N ALA A 175 -5.77 12.41 6.26
CA ALA A 175 -6.60 11.31 6.78
C ALA A 175 -7.16 10.43 5.65
N GLY A 176 -7.55 11.03 4.51
CA GLY A 176 -8.06 10.31 3.36
C GLY A 176 -7.02 9.41 2.72
N ASN A 177 -5.78 9.89 2.57
CA ASN A 177 -4.67 9.11 2.05
C ASN A 177 -4.35 7.91 2.96
N LEU A 178 -4.27 8.13 4.28
CA LEU A 178 -4.06 7.07 5.26
C LEU A 178 -5.21 6.05 5.27
N PHE A 179 -6.45 6.54 5.20
CA PHE A 179 -7.63 5.69 5.15
C PHE A 179 -7.65 4.78 3.91
N ILE A 180 -7.38 5.34 2.73
CA ILE A 180 -7.35 4.56 1.48
C ILE A 180 -6.21 3.54 1.48
N CYS A 181 -5.04 3.91 1.99
CA CYS A 181 -3.92 3.00 2.19
C CYS A 181 -4.34 1.78 3.02
N MET A 182 -4.92 2.01 4.20
CA MET A 182 -5.42 0.95 5.07
C MET A 182 -6.51 0.09 4.40
N VAL A 183 -7.50 0.72 3.74
CA VAL A 183 -8.59 0.02 3.05
C VAL A 183 -8.06 -0.88 1.93
N ALA A 184 -7.14 -0.36 1.11
CA ALA A 184 -6.53 -1.13 0.03
C ALA A 184 -5.69 -2.30 0.57
N SER A 185 -4.96 -2.11 1.68
CA SER A 185 -4.21 -3.19 2.36
C SER A 185 -5.13 -4.30 2.88
N ILE A 186 -6.25 -3.95 3.51
CA ILE A 186 -7.20 -4.94 4.04
C ILE A 186 -7.77 -5.78 2.90
N PHE A 187 -8.25 -5.14 1.83
CA PHE A 187 -8.91 -5.86 0.75
C PHE A 187 -7.95 -6.65 -0.15
N ILE A 188 -6.71 -6.17 -0.34
CA ILE A 188 -5.73 -6.91 -1.14
C ILE A 188 -5.25 -8.18 -0.42
N ARG A 189 -5.07 -8.14 0.90
CA ARG A 189 -4.78 -9.34 1.71
C ARG A 189 -5.91 -10.37 1.62
N GLN A 190 -7.16 -9.91 1.60
CA GLN A 190 -8.32 -10.78 1.42
C GLN A 190 -8.44 -11.37 0.00
N ALA A 191 -7.67 -10.87 -0.98
CA ALA A 191 -7.70 -11.42 -2.33
C ALA A 191 -7.09 -12.84 -2.41
N GLY A 192 -6.22 -13.19 -1.46
CA GLY A 192 -5.62 -14.52 -1.36
C GLY A 192 -4.49 -14.74 -2.38
N PHE A 193 -3.55 -13.81 -2.45
CA PHE A 193 -2.37 -13.98 -3.29
C PHE A 193 -1.52 -15.13 -2.77
N ARG A 194 -0.91 -15.90 -3.68
CA ARG A 194 -0.03 -17.02 -3.31
C ARG A 194 1.39 -16.58 -2.94
N PHE A 195 1.77 -15.36 -3.34
CA PHE A 195 3.10 -14.81 -3.14
C PHE A 195 3.04 -13.34 -2.69
N VAL A 196 3.89 -12.97 -1.74
CA VAL A 196 4.03 -11.60 -1.20
C VAL A 196 4.33 -10.58 -2.30
N ASP A 197 5.26 -10.91 -3.21
CA ASP A 197 5.66 -9.99 -4.30
C ASP A 197 4.49 -9.64 -5.23
N ASP A 198 3.56 -10.57 -5.44
CA ASP A 198 2.37 -10.35 -6.27
C ASP A 198 1.32 -9.51 -5.54
N GLU A 199 1.12 -9.79 -4.25
CA GLU A 199 0.26 -9.00 -3.37
C GLU A 199 0.72 -7.53 -3.35
N GLU A 200 1.99 -7.27 -3.03
CA GLU A 200 2.56 -5.92 -2.93
C GLU A 200 2.50 -5.17 -4.26
N ARG A 201 2.75 -5.86 -5.38
CA ARG A 201 2.61 -5.27 -6.72
C ARG A 201 1.18 -4.82 -6.99
N ARG A 202 0.20 -5.67 -6.68
CA ARG A 202 -1.21 -5.38 -6.91
C ARG A 202 -1.74 -4.33 -5.94
N TYR A 203 -1.28 -4.38 -4.70
CA TYR A 203 -1.55 -3.39 -3.69
C TYR A 203 -1.07 -2.00 -4.12
N ALA A 204 0.20 -1.87 -4.51
CA ALA A 204 0.76 -0.62 -5.01
C ALA A 204 -0.03 -0.08 -6.22
N ALA A 205 -0.51 -0.97 -7.10
CA ALA A 205 -1.31 -0.59 -8.26
C ALA A 205 -2.69 -0.04 -7.88
N LEU A 206 -3.42 -0.79 -7.05
CA LEU A 206 -4.76 -0.42 -6.57
C LEU A 206 -4.71 0.87 -5.76
N TYR A 207 -3.73 0.99 -4.87
CA TYR A 207 -3.52 2.16 -4.04
C TYR A 207 -3.20 3.41 -4.87
N THR A 208 -2.24 3.32 -5.80
CA THR A 208 -1.91 4.44 -6.70
C THR A 208 -3.12 4.88 -7.51
N PHE A 209 -3.90 3.92 -8.02
CA PHE A 209 -5.13 4.24 -8.75
C PHE A 209 -6.15 4.97 -7.87
N ALA A 210 -6.37 4.52 -6.64
CA ALA A 210 -7.29 5.16 -5.70
C ALA A 210 -6.84 6.59 -5.34
N LEU A 211 -5.54 6.80 -5.12
CA LEU A 211 -4.98 8.14 -4.90
C LEU A 211 -5.18 9.07 -6.12
N LEU A 212 -4.98 8.55 -7.34
CA LEU A 212 -5.23 9.31 -8.56
C LEU A 212 -6.68 9.71 -8.74
N LEU A 213 -7.61 8.79 -8.44
CA LEU A 213 -9.04 9.07 -8.48
C LEU A 213 -9.38 10.19 -7.48
N ASN A 214 -8.88 10.08 -6.25
CA ASN A 214 -9.05 11.11 -5.23
C ASN A 214 -8.49 12.47 -5.67
N LEU A 215 -7.26 12.49 -6.19
CA LEU A 215 -6.65 13.71 -6.72
C LEU A 215 -7.51 14.36 -7.80
N CYS A 216 -8.05 13.57 -8.74
CA CYS A 216 -8.93 14.11 -9.77
C CYS A 216 -10.18 14.77 -9.18
N LEU A 217 -10.82 14.12 -8.20
CA LEU A 217 -12.00 14.65 -7.52
C LEU A 217 -11.66 15.93 -6.74
N ASP A 218 -10.56 15.92 -5.99
CA ASP A 218 -10.08 17.05 -5.20
C ASP A 218 -9.74 18.25 -6.08
N MET A 219 -9.07 18.02 -7.21
CA MET A 219 -8.74 19.08 -8.17
C MET A 219 -9.99 19.67 -8.84
N CYS A 220 -10.98 18.83 -9.19
CA CYS A 220 -12.24 19.31 -9.76
C CYS A 220 -13.01 20.18 -8.75
N LEU A 221 -13.10 19.71 -7.50
CA LEU A 221 -13.79 20.42 -6.43
C LEU A 221 -13.08 21.73 -6.08
N THR A 222 -11.74 21.70 -5.97
CA THR A 222 -10.91 22.87 -5.69
C THR A 222 -11.07 23.91 -6.81
N ALA A 223 -11.00 23.49 -8.08
CA ALA A 223 -11.22 24.39 -9.21
C ALA A 223 -12.61 25.03 -9.19
N PHE A 224 -13.64 24.26 -8.86
CA PHE A 224 -15.01 24.76 -8.74
C PHE A 224 -15.15 25.79 -7.60
N LEU A 225 -14.62 25.48 -6.41
CA LEU A 225 -14.68 26.39 -5.26
C LEU A 225 -13.87 27.66 -5.50
N SER A 226 -12.66 27.56 -6.06
CA SER A 226 -11.84 28.72 -6.45
C SER A 226 -12.58 29.61 -7.45
N TYR A 227 -13.22 29.03 -8.46
CA TYR A 227 -14.00 29.80 -9.43
C TYR A 227 -15.16 30.54 -8.76
N ARG A 228 -15.94 29.85 -7.93
CA ARG A 228 -17.06 30.43 -7.17
C ARG A 228 -16.62 31.58 -6.27
N GLN A 229 -15.51 31.41 -5.56
CA GLN A 229 -14.91 32.43 -4.70
C GLN A 229 -14.49 33.66 -5.51
N MET A 230 -13.72 33.47 -6.58
CA MET A 230 -13.20 34.57 -7.40
C MET A 230 -14.32 35.35 -8.11
N VAL A 231 -15.39 34.66 -8.54
CA VAL A 231 -16.60 35.30 -9.06
C VAL A 231 -17.34 36.08 -7.98
N GLY A 232 -17.45 35.54 -6.76
CA GLY A 232 -18.12 36.18 -5.62
C GLY A 232 -17.45 37.49 -5.20
N VAL A 233 -16.11 37.54 -5.24
CA VAL A 233 -15.32 38.76 -4.96
C VAL A 233 -15.37 39.78 -6.12
N GLY A 234 -15.84 39.38 -7.31
CA GLY A 234 -15.83 40.25 -8.49
C GLY A 234 -14.43 40.48 -9.06
N VAL A 235 -13.58 39.45 -9.05
CA VAL A 235 -12.20 39.57 -9.54
C VAL A 235 -12.18 39.81 -11.06
N HIS A 236 -11.32 40.74 -11.47
CA HIS A 236 -11.09 41.07 -12.87
C HIS A 236 -9.87 40.33 -13.41
N THR A 237 -9.92 40.00 -14.70
CA THR A 237 -8.78 39.46 -15.46
C THR A 237 -7.76 40.57 -15.77
N ALA A 238 -6.59 40.19 -16.28
CA ALA A 238 -5.52 41.14 -16.62
C ALA A 238 -5.92 42.17 -17.70
N ASP A 239 -6.91 41.82 -18.54
CA ASP A 239 -7.51 42.67 -19.57
C ASP A 239 -8.76 43.42 -19.08
N GLY A 240 -9.08 43.37 -17.78
CA GLY A 240 -10.14 44.18 -17.16
C GLY A 240 -11.56 43.64 -17.32
N ARG A 241 -11.76 42.43 -17.84
CA ARG A 241 -13.08 41.76 -17.85
C ARG A 241 -13.34 41.10 -16.49
N LEU A 242 -14.60 40.97 -16.08
CA LEU A 242 -14.93 40.17 -14.89
C LEU A 242 -14.72 38.69 -15.21
N LEU A 243 -14.22 37.92 -14.23
CA LEU A 243 -14.01 36.48 -14.41
C LEU A 243 -15.30 35.74 -14.82
N LYS A 244 -16.46 36.20 -14.31
CA LYS A 244 -17.79 35.64 -14.62
C LYS A 244 -18.21 35.84 -16.08
N ASP A 245 -17.61 36.81 -16.77
CA ASP A 245 -17.96 37.18 -18.16
C ASP A 245 -17.16 36.34 -19.17
N LEU A 246 -16.23 35.49 -18.72
CA LEU A 246 -15.51 34.56 -19.57
C LEU A 246 -16.40 33.37 -19.94
N THR A 247 -16.57 33.14 -21.24
CA THR A 247 -17.51 32.13 -21.76
C THR A 247 -16.90 30.75 -21.97
N SER A 248 -15.56 30.65 -22.03
CA SER A 248 -14.87 29.38 -22.28
C SER A 248 -14.08 28.89 -21.07
N TYR A 249 -14.11 27.59 -20.81
CA TYR A 249 -13.31 26.95 -19.76
C TYR A 249 -11.82 27.23 -19.91
N GLN A 250 -11.33 27.30 -21.15
CA GLN A 250 -9.94 27.62 -21.43
C GLN A 250 -9.60 29.04 -20.94
N GLN A 251 -10.42 30.05 -21.26
CA GLN A 251 -10.17 31.42 -20.78
C GLN A 251 -10.22 31.51 -19.25
N ILE A 252 -11.18 30.81 -18.61
CA ILE A 252 -11.29 30.78 -17.15
C ILE A 252 -10.02 30.17 -16.55
N PHE A 253 -9.61 29.00 -17.02
CA PHE A 253 -8.44 28.29 -16.50
C PHE A 253 -7.11 29.02 -16.81
N GLU A 254 -7.00 29.66 -17.97
CA GLU A 254 -5.82 30.45 -18.34
C GLU A 254 -5.74 31.80 -17.64
N SER A 255 -6.83 32.26 -17.03
CA SER A 255 -6.84 33.54 -16.33
C SER A 255 -5.88 33.55 -15.13
N TYR A 256 -5.15 34.65 -14.97
CA TYR A 256 -4.19 34.81 -13.86
C TYR A 256 -4.83 34.61 -12.47
N PRO A 257 -6.03 35.14 -12.16
CA PRO A 257 -6.67 34.90 -10.87
C PRO A 257 -6.90 33.42 -10.57
N MET A 258 -7.39 32.66 -11.55
CA MET A 258 -7.62 31.22 -11.38
C MET A 258 -6.31 30.45 -11.20
N GLN A 259 -5.30 30.73 -12.04
CA GLN A 259 -3.98 30.12 -11.91
C GLN A 259 -3.32 30.41 -10.56
N LYS A 260 -3.42 31.65 -10.08
CA LYS A 260 -2.88 32.05 -8.77
C LYS A 260 -3.60 31.33 -7.62
N SER A 261 -4.93 31.31 -7.63
CA SER A 261 -5.74 30.66 -6.57
C SER A 261 -5.53 29.15 -6.55
N LEU A 262 -5.69 28.49 -7.71
CA LEU A 262 -5.46 27.05 -7.85
C LEU A 262 -4.01 26.67 -7.55
N GLY A 263 -3.05 27.52 -7.92
CA GLY A 263 -1.64 27.34 -7.59
C GLY A 263 -1.36 27.33 -6.11
N LYS A 264 -1.93 28.28 -5.36
CA LYS A 264 -1.82 28.34 -3.90
C LYS A 264 -2.41 27.08 -3.26
N LEU A 265 -3.60 26.67 -3.70
CA LEU A 265 -4.30 25.51 -3.12
C LEU A 265 -3.62 24.19 -3.48
N LEU A 266 -3.16 24.03 -4.73
CA LEU A 266 -2.39 22.85 -5.14
C LEU A 266 -1.05 22.80 -4.41
N PHE A 267 -0.38 23.94 -4.17
CA PHE A 267 0.81 23.96 -3.35
C PHE A 267 0.52 23.52 -1.90
N ALA A 268 -0.56 23.99 -1.28
CA ALA A 268 -0.97 23.57 0.05
C ALA A 268 -1.32 22.06 0.12
N TYR A 269 -1.95 21.55 -0.95
CA TYR A 269 -2.21 20.12 -1.13
C TYR A 269 -0.91 19.32 -1.23
N CYS A 270 0.08 19.80 -1.99
CA CYS A 270 1.40 19.18 -2.06
C CYS A 270 2.10 19.19 -0.69
N TRP A 271 2.27 20.39 -0.11
CA TRP A 271 3.07 20.60 1.08
C TRP A 271 2.34 21.44 2.13
N PRO A 272 2.26 20.96 3.39
CA PRO A 272 2.82 19.71 3.91
C PRO A 272 1.88 18.49 3.76
N ALA A 273 0.68 18.68 3.19
CA ALA A 273 -0.44 17.74 3.30
C ALA A 273 -0.19 16.37 2.67
N THR A 274 0.50 16.32 1.52
CA THR A 274 0.76 15.06 0.80
C THR A 274 2.22 14.63 0.98
N PHE A 275 3.17 15.55 0.83
CA PHE A 275 4.58 15.18 0.78
C PHE A 275 5.18 14.85 2.14
N LEU A 276 4.62 15.33 3.26
CA LEU A 276 5.24 15.20 4.59
C LEU A 276 4.33 14.59 5.64
N LEU A 277 3.17 15.19 5.88
CA LEU A 277 2.32 14.82 7.01
C LEU A 277 1.88 13.35 7.00
N PRO A 278 1.57 12.72 5.85
CA PRO A 278 1.19 11.31 5.84
C PRO A 278 2.32 10.41 6.33
N PHE A 279 3.58 10.74 6.00
CA PHE A 279 4.76 9.97 6.41
C PHE A 279 5.09 10.16 7.89
N LEU A 280 4.94 11.38 8.41
CA LEU A 280 5.06 11.62 9.86
C LEU A 280 3.92 10.94 10.63
N GLY A 281 2.70 11.00 10.09
CA GLY A 281 1.52 10.34 10.62
C GLY A 281 1.71 8.82 10.66
N GLU A 282 2.23 8.22 9.59
CA GLU A 282 2.57 6.79 9.53
C GLU A 282 3.59 6.41 10.60
N ALA A 283 4.67 7.19 10.76
CA ALA A 283 5.69 6.91 11.77
C ALA A 283 5.11 6.86 13.18
N LEU A 284 4.18 7.75 13.49
CA LEU A 284 3.52 7.80 14.80
C LEU A 284 2.44 6.72 14.93
N ALA A 285 1.50 6.67 13.99
CA ALA A 285 0.28 5.86 14.08
C ALA A 285 0.50 4.39 13.73
N MET A 286 1.41 4.09 12.78
CA MET A 286 1.62 2.72 12.28
C MET A 286 2.90 2.08 12.83
N SER A 287 3.86 2.86 13.36
CA SER A 287 5.07 2.31 13.99
C SER A 287 5.09 2.48 15.50
N ALA A 288 5.04 3.71 16.01
CA ALA A 288 5.18 3.95 17.46
C ALA A 288 3.96 3.48 18.27
N LEU A 289 2.76 3.75 17.78
CA LEU A 289 1.51 3.45 18.48
C LEU A 289 1.28 1.94 18.66
N PRO A 290 1.41 1.06 17.65
CA PRO A 290 1.21 -0.37 17.83
C PRO A 290 2.21 -0.99 18.81
N VAL A 291 3.48 -0.56 18.78
CA VAL A 291 4.49 -1.02 19.74
C VAL A 291 4.13 -0.59 21.17
N HIS A 292 3.66 0.64 21.35
CA HIS A 292 3.22 1.13 22.65
C HIS A 292 2.03 0.32 23.17
N ILE A 293 1.01 0.10 22.33
CA ILE A 293 -0.17 -0.70 22.66
C ILE A 293 0.23 -2.16 22.95
N GLY A 294 1.10 -2.77 22.16
CA GLY A 294 1.62 -4.12 22.38
C GLY A 294 2.34 -4.25 23.73
N CYS A 295 3.14 -3.24 24.08
CA CYS A 295 3.80 -3.15 25.39
C CYS A 295 2.78 -3.05 26.54
N LEU A 296 1.70 -2.29 26.38
CA LEU A 296 0.61 -2.23 27.35
C LEU A 296 -0.08 -3.59 27.49
N PHE A 297 -0.41 -4.27 26.37
CA PHE A 297 -1.05 -5.58 26.39
C PHE A 297 -0.19 -6.63 27.11
N VAL A 298 1.09 -6.75 26.73
CA VAL A 298 2.01 -7.73 27.34
C VAL A 298 2.21 -7.47 28.84
N ARG A 299 2.17 -6.20 29.28
CA ARG A 299 2.25 -5.86 30.70
C ARG A 299 0.94 -6.13 31.45
N SER A 300 -0.21 -5.96 30.80
CA SER A 300 -1.53 -6.08 31.44
C SER A 300 -2.08 -7.50 31.47
N ASP A 301 -1.77 -8.35 30.48
CA ASP A 301 -2.33 -9.69 30.35
C ASP A 301 -1.27 -10.78 30.55
N GLN A 302 -1.38 -11.52 31.65
CA GLN A 302 -0.44 -12.59 32.00
C GLN A 302 -0.49 -13.80 31.05
N ARG A 303 -1.50 -13.90 30.18
CA ARG A 303 -1.61 -14.94 29.14
C ARG A 303 -0.65 -14.68 27.98
N LEU A 304 -0.30 -13.41 27.72
CA LEU A 304 0.65 -13.03 26.68
C LEU A 304 2.10 -13.26 27.16
N LYS A 305 2.55 -14.52 27.11
CA LYS A 305 3.91 -14.94 27.45
C LYS A 305 4.57 -15.69 26.29
N GLY A 306 5.90 -15.73 26.28
CA GLY A 306 6.69 -16.44 25.28
C GLY A 306 6.36 -15.97 23.86
N LYS A 307 5.98 -16.90 22.99
CA LYS A 307 5.68 -16.63 21.57
C LYS A 307 4.57 -15.58 21.38
N LEU A 308 3.52 -15.60 22.20
CA LEU A 308 2.41 -14.64 22.07
C LEU A 308 2.86 -13.21 22.38
N ALA A 309 3.74 -13.04 23.38
CA ALA A 309 4.34 -11.75 23.69
C ALA A 309 5.26 -11.27 22.56
N GLU A 310 6.06 -12.17 21.99
CA GLU A 310 6.92 -11.87 20.84
C GLU A 310 6.08 -11.41 19.63
N GLN A 311 4.95 -12.06 19.35
CA GLN A 311 4.04 -11.68 18.27
C GLN A 311 3.34 -10.34 18.53
N ALA A 312 2.87 -10.09 19.75
CA ALA A 312 2.22 -8.83 20.11
C ALA A 312 3.18 -7.62 20.09
N LEU A 313 4.48 -7.87 20.23
CA LEU A 313 5.54 -6.86 20.13
C LEU A 313 6.27 -6.88 18.79
N ALA A 314 5.85 -7.75 17.86
CA ALA A 314 6.47 -7.84 16.55
C ALA A 314 6.27 -6.51 15.81
N LEU A 315 7.36 -6.00 15.25
CA LEU A 315 7.32 -4.84 14.38
C LEU A 315 6.60 -5.20 13.08
N SER A 316 6.02 -4.21 12.41
CA SER A 316 5.41 -4.41 11.10
C SER A 316 6.45 -4.83 10.06
N VAL A 317 6.00 -5.57 9.05
CA VAL A 317 6.79 -5.83 7.85
C VAL A 317 6.92 -4.52 7.07
N PHE A 318 8.07 -4.30 6.42
CA PHE A 318 8.25 -3.12 5.57
C PHE A 318 7.40 -3.26 4.30
N GLU A 319 6.25 -2.59 4.22
CA GLU A 319 5.38 -2.60 3.04
C GLU A 319 6.00 -1.83 1.86
N GLN A 320 5.80 -2.29 0.62
CA GLN A 320 6.32 -1.62 -0.58
C GLN A 320 5.38 -0.53 -1.13
N THR A 321 4.32 -0.21 -0.39
CA THR A 321 3.40 0.92 -0.62
C THR A 321 4.10 2.24 -0.86
N ARG A 322 5.30 2.40 -0.31
CA ARG A 322 6.13 3.58 -0.49
C ARG A 322 6.33 3.94 -1.96
N TYR A 323 6.38 2.96 -2.88
CA TYR A 323 6.41 3.24 -4.32
C TYR A 323 5.18 4.04 -4.78
N GLY A 324 3.99 3.68 -4.30
CA GLY A 324 2.75 4.38 -4.61
C GLY A 324 2.75 5.81 -4.06
N ASP A 325 3.15 6.00 -2.80
CA ASP A 325 3.21 7.33 -2.18
C ASP A 325 4.18 8.27 -2.91
N LEU A 326 5.41 7.79 -3.18
CA LEU A 326 6.43 8.60 -3.85
C LEU A 326 6.01 8.90 -5.29
N MET A 327 5.43 7.93 -5.99
CA MET A 327 4.90 8.16 -7.33
C MET A 327 3.79 9.20 -7.32
N PHE A 328 2.88 9.13 -6.34
CA PHE A 328 1.80 10.10 -6.17
C PHE A 328 2.36 11.51 -5.92
N ASN A 329 3.34 11.66 -5.03
CA ASN A 329 3.99 12.94 -4.78
C ASN A 329 4.54 13.57 -6.08
N ILE A 330 5.19 12.77 -6.91
CA ILE A 330 5.76 13.23 -8.18
C ILE A 330 4.65 13.59 -9.18
N ILE A 331 3.57 12.81 -9.24
CA ILE A 331 2.40 13.08 -10.10
C ILE A 331 1.76 14.43 -9.73
N VAL A 332 1.51 14.67 -8.45
CA VAL A 332 0.93 15.94 -7.99
C VAL A 332 1.88 17.11 -8.27
N ALA A 333 3.19 16.94 -8.04
CA ALA A 333 4.18 17.97 -8.40
C ALA A 333 4.16 18.29 -9.92
N CYS A 334 3.94 17.29 -10.78
CA CYS A 334 3.84 17.46 -12.23
C CYS A 334 2.56 18.18 -12.69
N LEU A 335 1.58 18.39 -11.80
CA LEU A 335 0.42 19.26 -12.08
C LEU A 335 0.73 20.75 -11.96
N ILE A 336 1.72 21.14 -11.14
CA ILE A 336 2.06 22.55 -10.91
C ILE A 336 2.41 23.30 -12.19
N PRO A 337 3.20 22.75 -13.13
CA PRO A 337 3.48 23.43 -14.40
C PRO A 337 2.24 23.80 -15.21
N TYR A 338 1.11 23.07 -15.09
CA TYR A 338 -0.13 23.46 -15.76
C TYR A 338 -0.71 24.74 -15.16
N ILE A 339 -0.80 24.75 -13.83
CA ILE A 339 -1.63 25.69 -13.09
C ILE A 339 -0.86 26.95 -12.73
N ALA A 340 0.29 26.84 -12.06
CA ALA A 340 0.95 27.99 -11.47
C ALA A 340 2.48 27.91 -11.54
N PRO A 341 3.08 28.44 -12.62
CA PRO A 341 4.53 28.51 -12.77
C PRO A 341 5.27 29.17 -11.58
N ALA A 342 4.62 30.11 -10.89
CA ALA A 342 5.18 30.80 -9.73
C ALA A 342 5.50 29.87 -8.54
N TYR A 343 4.80 28.74 -8.41
CA TYR A 343 5.00 27.77 -7.32
C TYR A 343 5.90 26.61 -7.72
N VAL A 344 6.44 26.57 -8.94
CA VAL A 344 7.27 25.44 -9.42
C VAL A 344 8.47 25.24 -8.50
N LEU A 345 9.31 26.27 -8.33
CA LEU A 345 10.52 26.13 -7.53
C LEU A 345 10.22 25.77 -6.07
N LEU A 346 9.18 26.39 -5.49
CA LEU A 346 8.77 26.11 -4.12
C LEU A 346 8.26 24.67 -3.96
N THR A 347 7.43 24.19 -4.90
CA THR A 347 6.88 22.83 -4.84
C THR A 347 7.96 21.77 -5.03
N PHE A 348 8.87 21.94 -5.99
CA PHE A 348 9.97 21.00 -6.21
C PHE A 348 11.00 21.06 -5.06
N GLY A 349 11.24 22.23 -4.47
CA GLY A 349 12.05 22.36 -3.26
C GLY A 349 11.43 21.62 -2.07
N ALA A 350 10.11 21.79 -1.86
CA ALA A 350 9.36 21.05 -0.84
C ALA A 350 9.37 19.54 -1.11
N LEU A 351 9.16 19.12 -2.36
CA LEU A 351 9.25 17.72 -2.79
C LEU A 351 10.62 17.13 -2.42
N LEU A 352 11.71 17.79 -2.81
CA LEU A 352 13.08 17.35 -2.53
C LEU A 352 13.33 17.22 -1.02
N PHE A 353 12.99 18.25 -0.25
CA PHE A 353 13.15 18.24 1.21
C PHE A 353 12.37 17.08 1.85
N SER A 354 11.12 16.88 1.43
CA SER A 354 10.28 15.77 1.90
C SER A 354 10.92 14.41 1.62
N HIS A 355 11.41 14.20 0.38
CA HIS A 355 11.97 12.92 -0.03
C HIS A 355 13.29 12.61 0.68
N ILE A 356 14.08 13.64 1.03
CA ILE A 356 15.25 13.45 1.90
C ILE A 356 14.80 12.96 3.28
N LEU A 357 13.78 13.58 3.89
CA LEU A 357 13.27 13.14 5.19
C LEU A 357 12.68 11.73 5.15
N ILE A 358 11.89 11.43 4.11
CA ILE A 358 11.31 10.10 3.89
C ILE A 358 12.42 9.06 3.73
N TYR A 359 13.45 9.35 2.94
CA TYR A 359 14.59 8.46 2.76
C TYR A 359 15.31 8.17 4.08
N LEU A 360 15.59 9.20 4.88
CA LEU A 360 16.23 9.04 6.19
C LEU A 360 15.34 8.25 7.16
N TYR A 361 14.04 8.52 7.15
CA TYR A 361 13.06 7.79 7.97
C TYR A 361 12.97 6.31 7.54
N ASP A 362 12.84 6.02 6.25
CA ASP A 362 12.75 4.66 5.72
C ASP A 362 14.06 3.90 5.96
N GLN A 363 15.22 4.56 5.86
CA GLN A 363 16.50 3.95 6.22
C GLN A 363 16.53 3.56 7.71
N TRP A 364 16.09 4.45 8.60
CA TRP A 364 15.94 4.12 10.01
C TRP A 364 14.93 2.99 10.23
N LYS A 365 13.77 3.05 9.58
CA LYS A 365 12.68 2.07 9.68
C LYS A 365 13.14 0.68 9.24
N VAL A 366 13.84 0.55 8.12
CA VAL A 366 14.41 -0.72 7.65
C VAL A 366 15.45 -1.27 8.62
N LEU A 367 16.28 -0.41 9.23
CA LEU A 367 17.34 -0.85 10.14
C LEU A 367 16.85 -1.17 11.56
N ARG A 368 15.75 -0.55 12.01
CA ARG A 368 15.35 -0.55 13.44
C ARG A 368 13.86 -0.75 13.70
N GLY A 369 13.00 -0.47 12.72
CA GLY A 369 11.56 -0.32 12.88
C GLY A 369 10.73 -1.39 12.18
N VAL A 370 11.34 -2.41 11.58
CA VAL A 370 10.64 -3.50 10.90
C VAL A 370 11.26 -4.86 11.23
N VAL A 371 10.44 -5.90 11.16
CA VAL A 371 10.94 -7.28 11.17
C VAL A 371 11.70 -7.58 9.88
N ARG A 372 12.52 -8.63 9.89
CA ARG A 372 13.16 -9.12 8.67
C ARG A 372 12.08 -9.44 7.64
N PHE A 373 12.24 -8.89 6.45
CA PHE A 373 11.35 -9.08 5.31
C PHE A 373 12.15 -9.58 4.11
N TRP A 374 11.46 -10.17 3.13
CA TRP A 374 12.09 -10.72 1.94
C TRP A 374 11.25 -10.42 0.71
N TYR A 375 11.91 -9.89 -0.31
CA TYR A 375 11.32 -9.62 -1.62
C TYR A 375 12.17 -10.30 -2.67
N SER A 376 11.60 -11.31 -3.33
CA SER A 376 12.35 -12.15 -4.27
C SER A 376 12.44 -11.55 -5.66
N GLY A 377 11.44 -10.75 -6.04
CA GLY A 377 11.35 -10.15 -7.36
C GLY A 377 11.69 -8.67 -7.41
N ILE A 378 12.12 -8.21 -8.58
CA ILE A 378 12.14 -6.79 -8.96
C ILE A 378 10.77 -6.31 -9.50
N SER A 379 9.71 -7.10 -9.32
CA SER A 379 8.39 -6.90 -9.94
C SER A 379 7.77 -5.56 -9.57
N VAL A 380 7.83 -5.16 -8.30
CA VAL A 380 7.32 -3.87 -7.83
C VAL A 380 8.18 -2.71 -8.30
N CYS A 381 9.49 -2.89 -8.38
CA CYS A 381 10.39 -1.89 -8.97
C CYS A 381 10.08 -1.67 -10.46
N GLN A 382 9.92 -2.74 -11.23
CA GLN A 382 9.50 -2.69 -12.63
C GLN A 382 8.13 -2.02 -12.79
N TYR A 383 7.20 -2.30 -11.87
CA TYR A 383 5.90 -1.63 -11.85
C TYR A 383 6.05 -0.12 -11.56
N GLY A 384 6.89 0.27 -10.60
CA GLY A 384 7.22 1.66 -10.31
C GLY A 384 7.80 2.38 -11.54
N GLN A 385 8.70 1.73 -12.29
CA GLN A 385 9.24 2.28 -13.54
C GLN A 385 8.13 2.53 -14.58
N LYS A 386 7.20 1.58 -14.73
CA LYS A 386 6.04 1.74 -15.63
C LYS A 386 5.11 2.87 -15.18
N LEU A 387 4.84 2.98 -13.88
CA LEU A 387 4.04 4.06 -13.32
C LEU A 387 4.67 5.44 -13.54
N PHE A 388 6.00 5.52 -13.59
CA PHE A 388 6.72 6.78 -13.86
C PHE A 388 6.43 7.36 -15.25
N ALA A 389 5.85 6.57 -16.17
CA ALA A 389 5.32 7.06 -17.44
C ALA A 389 4.20 8.11 -17.26
N ILE A 390 3.43 8.03 -16.17
CA ILE A 390 2.34 8.97 -15.87
C ILE A 390 2.87 10.39 -15.61
N PRO A 391 3.71 10.65 -14.59
CA PRO A 391 4.19 12.00 -14.32
C PRO A 391 5.00 12.58 -15.49
N THR A 392 5.82 11.76 -16.15
CA THR A 392 6.61 12.20 -17.32
C THR A 392 5.74 12.55 -18.53
N GLY A 393 4.70 11.77 -18.80
CA GLY A 393 3.69 12.10 -19.81
C GLY A 393 2.89 13.35 -19.45
N MET A 394 2.60 13.57 -18.15
CA MET A 394 1.94 14.79 -17.67
C MET A 394 2.80 16.03 -17.89
N LEU A 395 4.12 15.94 -17.69
CA LEU A 395 5.04 17.03 -18.00
C LEU A 395 5.07 17.35 -19.50
N LEU A 396 5.04 16.33 -20.36
CA LEU A 396 4.97 16.54 -21.81
C LEU A 396 3.67 17.23 -22.22
N ALA A 397 2.54 16.81 -21.67
CA ALA A 397 1.26 17.47 -21.91
C ALA A 397 1.22 18.90 -21.34
N ALA A 398 1.91 19.18 -20.22
CA ALA A 398 2.07 20.53 -19.67
C ALA A 398 2.90 21.40 -20.62
N LEU A 399 3.95 20.82 -21.22
CA LEU A 399 4.77 21.50 -22.22
C LEU A 399 3.93 21.88 -23.45
N VAL A 400 3.09 20.97 -23.96
CA VAL A 400 2.15 21.27 -25.06
C VAL A 400 1.22 22.41 -24.68
N PHE A 401 0.65 22.38 -23.47
CA PHE A 401 -0.20 23.46 -22.96
C PHE A 401 0.51 24.82 -22.94
N LYS A 402 1.74 24.86 -22.39
CA LYS A 402 2.52 26.11 -22.28
C LYS A 402 3.01 26.64 -23.63
N LEU A 403 3.39 25.75 -24.55
CA LEU A 403 3.73 26.14 -25.91
C LEU A 403 2.51 26.71 -26.65
N ASN A 404 1.33 26.14 -26.43
CA ASN A 404 0.09 26.68 -26.98
C ASN A 404 -0.21 28.09 -26.42
N GLN A 405 -0.07 28.30 -25.10
CA GLN A 405 -0.21 29.63 -24.50
C GLN A 405 0.76 30.65 -25.12
N ARG A 406 2.02 30.24 -25.35
CA ARG A 406 3.05 31.10 -25.97
C ARG A 406 2.74 31.45 -27.43
N SER A 407 2.00 30.60 -28.14
CA SER A 407 1.60 30.86 -29.53
C SER A 407 0.46 31.88 -29.67
N GLY A 408 -0.21 32.21 -28.57
CA GLY A 408 -1.30 33.18 -28.55
C GLY A 408 -0.83 34.64 -28.69
N ARG A 409 -1.78 35.53 -28.96
CA ARG A 409 -1.52 36.98 -28.99
C ARG A 409 -1.34 37.50 -27.56
N ALA A 410 -0.33 38.35 -27.37
CA ALA A 410 -0.05 38.94 -26.07
C ALA A 410 -1.28 39.69 -25.54
N GLY A 411 -1.74 39.33 -24.33
CA GLY A 411 -2.90 39.94 -23.68
C GLY A 411 -4.26 39.30 -24.01
N GLU A 412 -4.35 38.40 -25.00
CA GLU A 412 -5.62 37.73 -25.33
C GLU A 412 -5.67 36.30 -24.73
N LEU A 413 -6.51 36.09 -23.72
CA LEU A 413 -6.73 34.77 -23.11
C LEU A 413 -7.35 33.78 -24.10
N GLY A 414 -6.84 32.53 -24.12
CA GLY A 414 -7.32 31.48 -25.02
C GLY A 414 -6.99 31.69 -26.49
N SER A 415 -6.10 32.64 -26.84
CA SER A 415 -5.75 32.96 -28.23
C SER A 415 -4.69 32.04 -28.86
N GLY A 416 -4.31 30.95 -28.16
CA GLY A 416 -3.33 29.99 -28.66
C GLY A 416 -3.77 29.30 -29.96
N ALA A 417 -2.81 28.72 -30.68
CA ALA A 417 -3.03 28.07 -31.97
C ALA A 417 -4.09 26.95 -31.93
N LEU A 418 -4.18 26.25 -30.80
CA LEU A 418 -5.22 25.27 -30.50
C LEU A 418 -6.14 25.81 -29.41
N GLN A 419 -7.44 25.62 -29.61
CA GLN A 419 -8.49 26.10 -28.70
C GLN A 419 -9.43 24.96 -28.29
N GLY A 420 -10.02 25.08 -27.10
CA GLY A 420 -11.05 24.20 -26.58
C GLY A 420 -10.67 22.72 -26.67
N TYR A 421 -11.55 21.91 -27.28
CA TYR A 421 -11.35 20.46 -27.39
C TYR A 421 -10.12 20.08 -28.24
N ALA A 422 -9.68 20.91 -29.18
CA ALA A 422 -8.48 20.63 -29.97
C ALA A 422 -7.21 20.67 -29.11
N LEU A 423 -7.12 21.64 -28.20
CA LEU A 423 -6.01 21.71 -27.23
C LEU A 423 -6.07 20.54 -26.25
N ALA A 424 -7.26 20.21 -25.74
CA ALA A 424 -7.46 19.05 -24.86
C ALA A 424 -7.03 17.74 -25.53
N ALA A 425 -7.42 17.53 -26.79
CA ALA A 425 -7.01 16.38 -27.57
C ALA A 425 -5.49 16.34 -27.78
N ALA A 426 -4.84 17.47 -28.10
CA ALA A 426 -3.39 17.53 -28.27
C ALA A 426 -2.62 17.19 -26.98
N MET A 427 -3.07 17.70 -25.83
CA MET A 427 -2.50 17.35 -24.53
C MET A 427 -2.71 15.87 -24.21
N ALA A 428 -3.91 15.33 -24.45
CA ALA A 428 -4.19 13.91 -24.24
C ALA A 428 -3.32 13.03 -25.16
N CYS A 429 -3.20 13.37 -26.44
CA CYS A 429 -2.32 12.66 -27.38
C CYS A 429 -0.86 12.70 -26.93
N ALA A 430 -0.37 13.83 -26.40
CA ALA A 430 0.99 13.94 -25.88
C ALA A 430 1.18 13.04 -24.64
N LEU A 431 0.25 13.08 -23.68
CA LEU A 431 0.25 12.24 -22.49
C LEU A 431 0.24 10.74 -22.87
N PHE A 432 -0.81 10.29 -23.55
CA PHE A 432 -0.98 8.87 -23.88
C PHE A 432 0.06 8.37 -24.89
N GLY A 433 0.47 9.22 -25.83
CA GLY A 433 1.58 8.92 -26.75
C GLY A 433 2.88 8.69 -25.99
N HIS A 434 3.20 9.54 -25.01
CA HIS A 434 4.35 9.32 -24.13
C HIS A 434 4.22 8.01 -23.33
N LEU A 435 3.06 7.74 -22.72
CA LEU A 435 2.83 6.50 -21.98
C LEU A 435 3.10 5.27 -22.86
N VAL A 436 2.54 5.23 -24.07
CA VAL A 436 2.76 4.12 -25.01
C VAL A 436 4.24 3.98 -25.36
N VAL A 437 4.92 5.08 -25.73
CA VAL A 437 6.35 5.04 -26.06
C VAL A 437 7.19 4.60 -24.86
N HIS A 438 6.94 5.13 -23.67
CA HIS A 438 7.64 4.78 -22.44
C HIS A 438 7.50 3.29 -22.13
N LEU A 439 6.26 2.76 -22.15
CA LEU A 439 6.00 1.34 -21.89
C LEU A 439 6.64 0.44 -22.95
N LEU A 440 6.58 0.82 -24.24
CA LEU A 440 7.26 0.08 -25.31
C LEU A 440 8.78 0.07 -25.15
N LEU A 441 9.38 1.18 -24.71
CA LEU A 441 10.82 1.23 -24.42
C LEU A 441 11.18 0.29 -23.25
N LEU A 442 10.40 0.30 -22.18
CA LEU A 442 10.61 -0.59 -21.02
C LEU A 442 10.44 -2.07 -21.37
N GLU A 443 9.51 -2.43 -22.25
CA GLU A 443 9.24 -3.83 -22.61
C GLU A 443 10.12 -4.35 -23.75
N LEU A 444 10.49 -3.50 -24.71
CA LEU A 444 11.18 -3.94 -25.94
C LEU A 444 12.67 -3.56 -25.97
N VAL A 445 13.04 -2.42 -25.40
CA VAL A 445 14.41 -1.87 -25.50
C VAL A 445 15.22 -2.22 -24.25
N ILE A 446 14.69 -1.94 -23.05
CA ILE A 446 15.42 -2.18 -21.80
C ILE A 446 15.84 -3.65 -21.62
N PRO A 447 15.00 -4.68 -21.89
CA PRO A 447 15.43 -6.07 -21.74
C PRO A 447 16.53 -6.48 -22.71
N ARG A 448 16.68 -5.76 -23.85
CA ARG A 448 17.75 -5.99 -24.82
C ARG A 448 19.05 -5.27 -24.44
N LEU A 449 18.95 -4.15 -23.72
CA LEU A 449 20.10 -3.38 -23.23
C LEU A 449 20.59 -3.81 -21.87
N ALA A 450 19.70 -4.36 -21.04
CA ALA A 450 20.05 -4.91 -19.74
C ALA A 450 21.08 -6.01 -19.96
N TRP A 451 22.32 -5.73 -19.56
CA TRP A 451 23.37 -6.72 -19.59
C TRP A 451 22.88 -7.94 -18.82
N HIS A 452 22.91 -9.10 -19.49
CA HIS A 452 22.76 -10.36 -18.79
C HIS A 452 23.86 -10.39 -17.73
N VAL A 453 23.48 -10.24 -16.47
CA VAL A 453 24.37 -10.58 -15.36
C VAL A 453 24.75 -12.03 -15.60
N PRO A 454 26.04 -12.34 -15.80
CA PRO A 454 26.47 -13.70 -16.07
C PRO A 454 25.88 -14.63 -15.01
N ASP A 455 25.19 -15.68 -15.45
CA ASP A 455 24.57 -16.69 -14.60
C ASP A 455 25.65 -17.62 -13.97
N ASP A 456 26.73 -17.06 -13.43
CA ASP A 456 27.84 -17.82 -12.82
C ASP A 456 27.39 -18.63 -11.58
N ILE A 457 26.14 -18.44 -11.13
CA ILE A 457 25.51 -19.18 -10.03
C ILE A 457 24.98 -20.56 -10.49
N GLY A 458 25.11 -20.93 -11.77
CA GLY A 458 24.53 -22.16 -12.34
C GLY A 458 24.99 -23.49 -11.71
N HIS A 459 26.11 -23.49 -10.99
CA HIS A 459 26.75 -24.70 -10.47
C HIS A 459 26.52 -24.98 -8.99
N GLU A 460 25.91 -24.05 -8.25
CA GLU A 460 25.65 -24.26 -6.83
C GLU A 460 24.63 -25.38 -6.62
N ARG A 461 24.94 -26.31 -5.70
CA ARG A 461 24.03 -27.39 -5.33
C ARG A 461 23.02 -26.87 -4.30
N TYR A 462 21.80 -27.42 -4.34
CA TYR A 462 20.74 -27.15 -3.38
C TYR A 462 21.22 -27.33 -1.94
N GLU A 463 22.02 -28.37 -1.68
CA GLU A 463 22.60 -28.63 -0.37
C GLU A 463 23.42 -27.45 0.15
N ASP A 464 24.28 -26.86 -0.68
CA ASP A 464 25.14 -25.75 -0.29
C ASP A 464 24.33 -24.47 -0.01
N CYS A 465 23.28 -24.23 -0.80
CA CYS A 465 22.34 -23.14 -0.55
C CYS A 465 21.55 -23.36 0.74
N ALA A 466 20.98 -24.56 0.94
CA ALA A 466 20.18 -24.93 2.10
C ALA A 466 21.01 -24.95 3.41
N ARG A 467 22.34 -25.10 3.34
CA ARG A 467 23.23 -24.92 4.50
C ARG A 467 23.26 -23.48 5.00
N ARG A 468 23.13 -22.50 4.09
CA ARG A 468 23.21 -21.06 4.42
C ARG A 468 21.84 -20.43 4.64
N THR A 469 20.82 -20.94 3.97
CA THR A 469 19.46 -20.39 3.99
C THR A 469 18.53 -21.33 4.74
N PRO A 470 18.03 -20.91 5.92
CA PRO A 470 17.17 -21.75 6.77
C PRO A 470 15.77 -21.94 6.18
N CYS A 471 15.28 -20.94 5.44
CA CYS A 471 14.00 -21.02 4.75
C CYS A 471 14.18 -21.68 3.38
N THR A 472 13.70 -22.91 3.25
CA THR A 472 13.68 -23.69 2.01
C THR A 472 12.24 -24.02 1.65
N TRP A 473 11.99 -24.53 0.45
CA TRP A 473 10.66 -25.02 0.06
C TRP A 473 10.12 -26.13 0.98
N PHE A 474 10.99 -26.82 1.70
CA PHE A 474 10.62 -27.86 2.66
C PHE A 474 10.38 -27.29 4.06
N SER A 475 11.23 -26.37 4.54
CA SER A 475 11.08 -25.78 5.88
C SER A 475 10.02 -24.68 5.98
N SER A 476 9.69 -24.02 4.86
CA SER A 476 8.61 -23.03 4.79
C SER A 476 7.22 -23.65 4.70
N ASN A 477 7.10 -24.92 4.29
CA ASN A 477 5.81 -25.58 4.11
C ASN A 477 5.37 -26.25 5.43
N PRO A 478 4.34 -25.72 6.13
CA PRO A 478 3.95 -26.25 7.43
C PRO A 478 3.43 -27.70 7.34
N VAL A 479 2.74 -28.05 6.25
CA VAL A 479 2.21 -29.40 6.01
C VAL A 479 3.36 -30.39 5.81
N HIS A 480 4.40 -30.00 5.07
CA HIS A 480 5.57 -30.85 4.89
C HIS A 480 6.31 -31.11 6.20
N CYS A 481 6.52 -30.07 7.03
CA CYS A 481 7.11 -30.20 8.36
C CYS A 481 6.30 -31.15 9.27
N LEU A 482 4.97 -31.01 9.26
CA LEU A 482 4.08 -31.89 10.03
C LEU A 482 4.14 -33.34 9.51
N ARG A 483 4.14 -33.56 8.20
CA ARG A 483 4.28 -34.90 7.60
C ARG A 483 5.62 -35.55 7.93
N SER A 484 6.71 -34.80 7.87
CA SER A 484 8.04 -35.27 8.27
C SER A 484 8.04 -35.85 9.69
N LYS A 485 7.36 -35.17 10.62
CA LYS A 485 7.24 -35.62 12.02
C LYS A 485 6.25 -36.76 12.23
N HIS A 486 5.03 -36.64 11.70
CA HIS A 486 3.90 -37.50 12.09
C HIS A 486 3.62 -38.65 11.11
N VAL A 487 4.02 -38.51 9.85
CA VAL A 487 3.78 -39.50 8.79
C VAL A 487 5.07 -40.25 8.43
N PHE A 488 6.13 -39.51 8.07
CA PHE A 488 7.40 -40.09 7.65
C PHE A 488 8.29 -40.51 8.83
N GLN A 489 8.08 -39.91 10.01
CA GLN A 489 8.83 -40.19 11.24
C GLN A 489 10.34 -39.97 11.09
N ASP A 490 10.71 -38.91 10.38
CA ASP A 490 12.10 -38.53 10.15
C ASP A 490 12.81 -38.18 11.48
N LYS A 491 14.11 -38.49 11.57
CA LYS A 491 14.91 -38.28 12.78
C LYS A 491 16.24 -37.55 12.46
N PRO A 492 16.39 -36.26 12.81
CA PRO A 492 15.34 -35.35 13.30
C PRO A 492 14.34 -34.95 12.19
N PRO A 493 13.10 -34.57 12.52
CA PRO A 493 12.11 -34.15 11.53
C PRO A 493 12.42 -32.75 10.96
N GLN A 494 11.89 -32.46 9.77
CA GLN A 494 11.98 -31.13 9.17
C GLN A 494 11.26 -30.10 10.07
N ARG A 495 12.03 -29.18 10.63
CA ARG A 495 11.49 -28.07 11.44
C ARG A 495 10.93 -26.97 10.54
N PHE A 496 9.81 -26.40 10.97
CA PHE A 496 9.21 -25.23 10.32
C PHE A 496 10.09 -24.01 10.55
N TYR A 497 10.31 -23.24 9.48
CA TYR A 497 11.10 -22.01 9.53
C TYR A 497 10.34 -20.93 10.30
N VAL A 498 10.99 -20.37 11.33
CA VAL A 498 10.49 -19.22 12.08
C VAL A 498 11.62 -18.21 12.21
N VAL A 499 11.38 -16.99 11.74
CA VAL A 499 12.36 -15.89 11.77
C VAL A 499 12.84 -15.65 13.21
N GLY A 500 14.15 -15.59 13.40
CA GLY A 500 14.78 -15.39 14.72
C GLY A 500 14.85 -16.63 15.60
N LYS A 501 14.27 -17.77 15.18
CA LYS A 501 14.31 -19.06 15.87
C LYS A 501 15.04 -20.14 15.05
N GLU A 502 15.91 -19.72 14.13
CA GLU A 502 16.63 -20.63 13.23
C GLU A 502 17.58 -21.57 13.98
N HIS A 503 18.01 -21.19 15.18
CA HIS A 503 18.83 -22.03 16.07
C HIS A 503 18.11 -23.29 16.58
N LEU A 504 16.78 -23.38 16.40
CA LEU A 504 15.99 -24.57 16.75
C LEU A 504 15.90 -25.58 15.60
N MET A 505 16.42 -25.24 14.42
CA MET A 505 16.44 -26.15 13.27
C MET A 505 17.56 -27.18 13.43
N GLU A 506 17.29 -28.42 13.03
CA GLU A 506 18.20 -29.55 13.18
C GLU A 506 18.58 -30.09 11.79
N VAL A 507 19.84 -30.46 11.62
CA VAL A 507 20.37 -30.97 10.34
C VAL A 507 19.90 -32.41 10.13
N ASN A 508 19.29 -32.67 8.97
CA ASN A 508 18.97 -34.00 8.47
C ASN A 508 19.15 -34.05 6.93
N PRO A 509 20.34 -34.45 6.45
CA PRO A 509 20.63 -34.47 5.02
C PRO A 509 19.77 -35.46 4.23
N ALA A 510 19.25 -36.51 4.89
CA ALA A 510 18.42 -37.53 4.24
C ALA A 510 17.09 -36.97 3.70
N ILE A 511 16.61 -35.87 4.28
CA ILE A 511 15.39 -35.17 3.86
C ILE A 511 15.67 -33.78 3.27
N GLY A 512 16.93 -33.44 3.02
CA GLY A 512 17.34 -32.13 2.50
C GLY A 512 17.29 -30.99 3.52
N ALA A 513 17.21 -31.29 4.82
CA ALA A 513 17.30 -30.32 5.91
C ALA A 513 18.77 -30.02 6.22
N ASN A 514 19.41 -29.17 5.42
CA ASN A 514 20.87 -28.98 5.50
C ASN A 514 21.32 -27.77 6.32
N TYR A 515 20.40 -26.95 6.84
CA TYR A 515 20.74 -25.72 7.56
C TYR A 515 21.43 -26.02 8.89
N ASP A 516 22.68 -25.56 9.03
CA ASP A 516 23.46 -25.68 10.26
C ASP A 516 23.56 -24.31 10.96
N PRO A 517 22.83 -24.09 12.08
CA PRO A 517 22.89 -22.82 12.80
C PRO A 517 24.30 -22.52 13.36
N ALA A 518 25.14 -23.53 13.59
CA ALA A 518 26.50 -23.34 14.10
C ALA A 518 27.48 -22.83 13.02
N ALA A 519 27.14 -22.97 11.73
CA ALA A 519 27.98 -22.51 10.62
C ALA A 519 27.97 -20.98 10.45
N ARG A 520 26.96 -20.28 10.98
CA ARG A 520 26.79 -18.82 10.82
C ARG A 520 27.70 -17.97 11.74
N GLY A 521 28.27 -18.59 12.78
CA GLY A 521 29.10 -17.92 13.79
C GLY A 521 30.60 -18.08 13.60
N ARG A 522 31.06 -18.70 12.50
CA ARG A 522 32.49 -18.90 12.19
C ARG A 522 32.97 -18.02 11.06
#